data_AF-A0A5B1QKB5-F1
#
_entry.id   AF-A0A5B1QKB5-F1
#
_cell.length_a   1.000
_cell.length_b   1.000
_cell.length_c   1.000
_cell.angle_alpha   90.00
_cell.angle_beta   90.00
_cell.angle_gamma   90.00
#
_symmetry.space_group_name_H-M   'P 1'
#
loop_
_entity.id
_entity.type
_entity.pdbx_description
1 polymer ?
#
loop_
_entity_poly.entity_id
_entity_poly.type
_entity_poly.pdbx_seq_one_letter_code
_entity_poly.pdbx_strand_id
1 'polypeptide(L)'
;MDEDMDMSGGPSAQAVFQEAFNEQVAATTAPGDRKMLDLVFVQDCTGSQGSYISSATKNIEIICENIYQSGKLQTREDLRVGLVAYRDHPPQDHTYVTKNFGFSSDISKVHRDLSSLYASGGGDGPEAVTAGLVEALNMDWRPQASKMVVLIADAPPHGIGEYGDGFEDGSPDGFDPLQVAREMATRGITLFFVACEPALSSYSFATDFFQALTQITSGIMLPLTTADLLAHAIVGVVLENLDMERLVREVGQAVAQRILGNNESVDDVARELHEKLLLRNESTKKVVIESIYKESEEAKHNVEAFSQANNLAEARPHLRRVPGTRFTDKYLQVRMNSTRSSYSHAPSVPARSPSYRTAVPGAPSSPPGAAAHSPPRKVVTDFAAFGAPKTASVFGTAVASTPFSLAGNKAAFGGIRNTGGRAYGDDDDDDEEEDDGKQKVFLREDSITLDQARRIAMQSAWRGTRA
;
A
#
# COMPACT_ATOMS: atom_id res chain seq x y z
N MET A 1 49.65 18.29 -53.14
CA MET A 1 48.25 17.88 -53.39
C MET A 1 47.79 17.33 -52.06
N ASP A 2 47.37 18.23 -51.18
CA ASP A 2 46.77 17.88 -49.90
C ASP A 2 45.31 18.33 -50.02
N GLU A 3 44.43 17.34 -50.21
CA GLU A 3 42.99 17.53 -50.26
C GLU A 3 42.47 17.53 -48.82
N ASP A 4 41.99 18.68 -48.37
CA ASP A 4 41.20 18.81 -47.15
C ASP A 4 39.85 18.08 -47.35
N MET A 5 39.68 16.93 -46.70
CA MET A 5 38.39 16.29 -46.55
C MET A 5 37.53 17.06 -45.55
N ASP A 6 36.50 17.72 -46.07
CA ASP A 6 35.35 18.23 -45.31
C ASP A 6 34.57 17.06 -44.70
N MET A 7 34.77 16.84 -43.40
CA MET A 7 33.98 15.91 -42.59
C MET A 7 32.72 16.64 -42.11
N SER A 8 31.68 16.65 -42.96
CA SER A 8 30.34 17.07 -42.56
C SER A 8 29.79 16.07 -41.52
N GLY A 9 29.94 16.40 -40.24
CA GLY A 9 29.35 15.64 -39.13
C GLY A 9 27.83 15.71 -39.17
N GLY A 10 27.17 14.56 -39.30
CA GLY A 10 25.72 14.46 -39.13
C GLY A 10 25.27 14.91 -37.72
N PRO A 11 23.98 15.23 -37.54
CA PRO A 11 23.47 15.67 -36.25
C PRO A 11 23.77 14.62 -35.17
N SER A 12 24.25 15.07 -34.00
CA SER A 12 24.55 14.18 -32.89
C SER A 12 23.26 13.46 -32.45
N ALA A 13 23.38 12.24 -31.90
CA ALA A 13 22.25 11.51 -31.33
C ALA A 13 21.44 12.35 -30.32
N GLN A 14 22.13 13.29 -29.65
CA GLN A 14 21.56 14.24 -28.70
C GLN A 14 20.70 15.33 -29.36
N ALA A 15 21.08 15.82 -30.56
CA ALA A 15 20.30 16.79 -31.31
C ALA A 15 19.06 16.14 -31.95
N VAL A 16 19.21 14.94 -32.51
CA VAL A 16 18.09 14.15 -33.06
C VAL A 16 17.09 13.80 -31.96
N PHE A 17 17.58 13.51 -30.75
CA PHE A 17 16.71 13.31 -29.58
C PHE A 17 15.92 14.58 -29.24
N GLN A 18 16.58 15.74 -29.21
CA GLN A 18 15.94 17.00 -28.84
C GLN A 18 14.79 17.33 -29.80
N GLU A 19 14.99 17.06 -31.08
CA GLU A 19 14.01 17.30 -32.14
C GLU A 19 12.83 16.34 -32.04
N ALA A 20 13.08 15.03 -31.95
CA ALA A 20 12.03 14.02 -31.78
C ALA A 20 11.22 14.19 -30.47
N PHE A 21 11.91 14.57 -29.38
CA PHE A 21 11.27 14.87 -28.10
C PHE A 21 10.35 16.08 -28.21
N ASN A 22 10.80 17.17 -28.83
CA ASN A 22 10.00 18.37 -28.99
C ASN A 22 8.79 18.16 -29.92
N GLU A 23 8.94 17.38 -30.99
CA GLU A 23 7.85 17.02 -31.89
C GLU A 23 6.76 16.20 -31.19
N GLN A 24 7.17 15.25 -30.35
CA GLN A 24 6.25 14.40 -29.61
C GLN A 24 5.47 15.16 -28.53
N VAL A 25 6.14 16.04 -27.79
CA VAL A 25 5.52 16.94 -26.81
C VAL A 25 4.47 17.84 -27.50
N ALA A 26 4.79 18.36 -28.69
CA ALA A 26 3.85 19.18 -29.47
C ALA A 26 2.61 18.38 -29.92
N ALA A 27 2.78 17.11 -30.32
CA ALA A 27 1.69 16.25 -30.76
C ALA A 27 0.72 15.82 -29.63
N THR A 28 1.18 15.76 -28.37
CA THR A 28 0.36 15.35 -27.21
C THR A 28 -0.56 16.44 -26.63
N THR A 29 -0.60 17.65 -27.20
CA THR A 29 -1.46 18.75 -26.73
C THR A 29 -2.88 18.75 -27.31
N ALA A 30 -3.37 17.61 -27.80
CA ALA A 30 -4.76 17.49 -28.25
C ALA A 30 -5.75 17.57 -27.07
N PRO A 31 -6.76 18.47 -27.10
CA PRO A 31 -7.75 18.58 -26.04
C PRO A 31 -8.74 17.40 -26.13
N GLY A 32 -8.65 16.45 -25.19
CA GLY A 32 -9.64 15.36 -25.12
C GLY A 32 -9.28 14.11 -24.31
N ASP A 33 -8.11 14.02 -23.67
CA ASP A 33 -7.69 12.77 -23.02
C ASP A 33 -8.34 12.59 -21.64
N ARG A 34 -9.57 12.05 -21.64
CA ARG A 34 -10.31 11.64 -20.44
C ARG A 34 -9.46 10.65 -19.63
N LYS A 35 -9.13 10.99 -18.40
CA LYS A 35 -8.26 10.16 -17.55
C LYS A 35 -9.10 9.13 -16.85
N MET A 36 -8.75 7.86 -17.03
CA MET A 36 -9.48 6.73 -16.44
C MET A 36 -8.52 5.97 -15.52
N LEU A 37 -9.01 5.53 -14.37
CA LEU A 37 -8.26 4.76 -13.37
C LEU A 37 -8.98 3.46 -13.04
N ASP A 38 -8.28 2.35 -13.26
CA ASP A 38 -8.63 1.05 -12.69
C ASP A 38 -7.70 0.76 -11.52
N LEU A 39 -8.26 0.62 -10.33
CA LEU A 39 -7.53 0.36 -9.08
C LEU A 39 -8.02 -0.96 -8.50
N VAL A 40 -7.15 -1.96 -8.38
CA VAL A 40 -7.49 -3.27 -7.79
C VAL A 40 -6.84 -3.41 -6.43
N PHE A 41 -7.63 -3.71 -5.41
CA PHE A 41 -7.12 -4.16 -4.11
C PHE A 41 -6.98 -5.68 -4.13
N VAL A 42 -5.77 -6.17 -3.87
CA VAL A 42 -5.51 -7.58 -3.61
C VAL A 42 -5.30 -7.72 -2.11
N GLN A 43 -6.29 -8.27 -1.42
CA GLN A 43 -6.39 -8.27 0.04
C GLN A 43 -6.13 -9.67 0.59
N ASP A 44 -5.08 -9.80 1.38
CA ASP A 44 -4.87 -10.95 2.23
C ASP A 44 -6.02 -11.05 3.26
N CYS A 45 -6.64 -12.22 3.34
CA CYS A 45 -7.77 -12.52 4.22
C CYS A 45 -7.47 -13.61 5.26
N THR A 46 -6.20 -13.87 5.54
CA THR A 46 -5.71 -14.83 6.54
C THR A 46 -5.88 -14.29 7.96
N GLY A 47 -5.64 -15.13 8.97
CA GLY A 47 -5.99 -14.85 10.37
C GLY A 47 -5.41 -13.55 10.95
N SER A 48 -4.22 -13.12 10.51
CA SER A 48 -3.52 -11.92 10.99
C SER A 48 -4.09 -10.61 10.45
N GLN A 49 -4.82 -10.65 9.34
CA GLN A 49 -5.21 -9.45 8.57
C GLN A 49 -6.46 -8.71 9.09
N GLY A 50 -7.05 -9.13 10.20
CA GLY A 50 -8.36 -8.61 10.65
C GLY A 50 -8.41 -7.09 10.84
N SER A 51 -7.34 -6.49 11.37
CA SER A 51 -7.24 -5.04 11.55
C SER A 51 -7.11 -4.27 10.22
N TYR A 52 -6.36 -4.82 9.26
CA TYR A 52 -6.19 -4.23 7.94
C TYR A 52 -7.46 -4.32 7.10
N ILE A 53 -8.17 -5.46 7.12
CA ILE A 53 -9.51 -5.60 6.48
C ILE A 53 -10.48 -4.59 7.08
N SER A 54 -10.51 -4.45 8.40
CA SER A 54 -11.38 -3.49 9.09
C SER A 54 -11.06 -2.05 8.70
N SER A 55 -9.78 -1.69 8.64
CA SER A 55 -9.33 -0.35 8.23
C SER A 55 -9.63 -0.08 6.76
N ALA A 56 -9.35 -1.03 5.87
CA ALA A 56 -9.66 -0.93 4.44
C ALA A 56 -11.16 -0.70 4.23
N THR A 57 -12.01 -1.48 4.91
CA THR A 57 -13.47 -1.36 4.85
C THR A 57 -13.92 0.03 5.32
N LYS A 58 -13.42 0.49 6.48
CA LYS A 58 -13.78 1.81 7.04
C LYS A 58 -13.37 2.97 6.14
N ASN A 59 -12.28 2.83 5.40
CA ASN A 59 -11.65 3.95 4.68
C ASN A 59 -11.86 3.92 3.17
N ILE A 60 -12.42 2.86 2.57
CA ILE A 60 -12.52 2.74 1.10
C ILE A 60 -13.28 3.91 0.46
N GLU A 61 -14.36 4.36 1.08
CA GLU A 61 -15.14 5.51 0.59
C GLU A 61 -14.31 6.80 0.63
N ILE A 62 -13.55 7.00 1.71
CA ILE A 62 -12.64 8.15 1.88
C ILE A 62 -11.51 8.11 0.86
N ILE A 63 -10.92 6.94 0.62
CA ILE A 63 -9.86 6.76 -0.40
C ILE A 63 -10.38 7.16 -1.77
N CYS A 64 -11.54 6.64 -2.18
CA CYS A 64 -12.13 6.91 -3.49
C CYS A 64 -12.53 8.38 -3.64
N GLU A 65 -13.13 8.97 -2.59
CA GLU A 65 -13.51 10.38 -2.60
C GLU A 65 -12.27 11.28 -2.66
N ASN A 66 -11.20 10.98 -1.92
CA ASN A 66 -9.95 11.75 -2.00
C ASN A 66 -9.28 11.68 -3.37
N ILE A 67 -9.29 10.50 -4.01
CA ILE A 67 -8.79 10.34 -5.39
C ILE A 67 -9.63 11.19 -6.35
N TYR A 68 -10.96 11.18 -6.21
CA TYR A 68 -11.84 11.98 -7.05
C TYR A 68 -11.65 13.49 -6.81
N GLN A 69 -11.64 13.93 -5.55
CA GLN A 69 -11.47 15.33 -5.14
C GLN A 69 -10.08 15.90 -5.47
N SER A 70 -9.11 15.04 -5.80
CA SER A 70 -7.81 15.50 -6.30
C SER A 70 -7.87 16.24 -7.65
N GLY A 71 -9.01 16.18 -8.35
CA GLY A 71 -9.22 16.80 -9.66
C GLY A 71 -8.50 16.09 -10.82
N LYS A 72 -7.91 14.91 -10.57
CA LYS A 72 -7.23 14.13 -11.62
C LYS A 72 -8.19 13.37 -12.53
N LEU A 73 -9.40 13.09 -12.06
CA LEU A 73 -10.46 12.38 -12.78
C LEU A 73 -11.62 13.35 -13.07
N GLN A 74 -12.29 13.21 -14.22
CA GLN A 74 -13.34 14.14 -14.61
C GLN A 74 -14.72 13.74 -14.06
N THR A 75 -15.02 12.45 -14.02
CA THR A 75 -16.27 11.91 -13.49
C THR A 75 -16.03 10.74 -12.53
N ARG A 76 -17.01 10.40 -11.69
CA ARG A 76 -16.85 9.30 -10.72
C ARG A 76 -16.69 7.94 -11.41
N GLU A 77 -17.26 7.78 -12.60
CA GLU A 77 -17.17 6.57 -13.43
C GLU A 77 -15.77 6.38 -14.06
N ASP A 78 -14.93 7.41 -14.02
CA ASP A 78 -13.53 7.30 -14.42
C ASP A 78 -12.75 6.41 -13.46
N LEU A 79 -13.16 6.35 -12.18
CA LEU A 79 -12.63 5.42 -11.20
C LEU A 79 -13.44 4.11 -11.20
N ARG A 80 -12.78 3.00 -11.49
CA ARG A 80 -13.30 1.67 -11.16
C ARG A 80 -12.39 1.04 -10.11
N VAL A 81 -13.01 0.50 -9.07
CA VAL A 81 -12.31 -0.23 -8.03
C VAL A 81 -12.62 -1.71 -8.17
N GLY A 82 -11.57 -2.52 -8.22
CA GLY A 82 -11.64 -3.98 -8.17
C GLY A 82 -11.20 -4.50 -6.80
N LEU A 83 -11.70 -5.67 -6.43
CA LEU A 83 -11.30 -6.37 -5.22
C LEU A 83 -11.07 -7.85 -5.52
N VAL A 84 -9.88 -8.33 -5.17
CA VAL A 84 -9.51 -9.73 -5.11
C VAL A 84 -9.13 -10.03 -3.68
N ALA A 85 -9.79 -10.99 -3.05
CA ALA A 85 -9.39 -11.52 -1.76
C ALA A 85 -8.70 -12.86 -1.96
N TYR A 86 -7.67 -13.15 -1.19
CA TYR A 86 -7.03 -14.47 -1.19
C TYR A 86 -6.75 -14.94 0.25
N ARG A 87 -6.55 -16.25 0.39
CA ARG A 87 -6.09 -16.90 1.61
C ARG A 87 -4.94 -17.85 1.27
N ASP A 88 -5.13 -19.13 1.51
CA ASP A 88 -4.13 -20.16 1.33
C ASP A 88 -4.68 -21.33 0.51
N HIS A 89 -3.77 -22.19 0.05
CA HIS A 89 -4.10 -23.44 -0.60
C HIS A 89 -4.41 -24.54 0.42
N PRO A 90 -5.27 -25.52 0.06
CA PRO A 90 -5.37 -26.76 0.82
C PRO A 90 -4.01 -27.48 0.86
N PRO A 91 -3.57 -28.03 2.01
CA PRO A 91 -4.36 -28.29 3.22
C PRO A 91 -4.38 -27.17 4.26
N GLN A 92 -3.69 -26.04 4.06
CA GLN A 92 -3.63 -24.96 5.05
C GLN A 92 -4.98 -24.26 5.20
N ASP A 93 -5.66 -24.00 4.08
CA ASP A 93 -7.03 -23.47 4.08
C ASP A 93 -7.95 -24.31 3.17
N HIS A 94 -9.16 -24.60 3.66
CA HIS A 94 -10.18 -25.39 2.96
C HIS A 94 -11.42 -24.59 2.53
N THR A 95 -11.42 -23.27 2.73
CA THR A 95 -12.53 -22.36 2.46
C THR A 95 -12.50 -21.84 1.03
N TYR A 96 -11.43 -21.14 0.64
CA TYR A 96 -11.19 -20.65 -0.71
C TYR A 96 -9.75 -20.17 -0.84
N VAL A 97 -9.16 -20.33 -2.03
CA VAL A 97 -7.85 -19.75 -2.35
C VAL A 97 -8.02 -18.29 -2.75
N THR A 98 -8.91 -18.00 -3.69
CA THR A 98 -9.20 -16.63 -4.17
C THR A 98 -10.71 -16.35 -4.26
N LYS A 99 -11.08 -15.06 -4.19
CA LYS A 99 -12.41 -14.52 -4.49
C LYS A 99 -12.26 -13.23 -5.28
N ASN A 100 -12.82 -13.22 -6.49
CA ASN A 100 -12.84 -12.04 -7.35
C ASN A 100 -14.24 -11.38 -7.31
N PHE A 101 -14.28 -10.09 -6.96
CA PHE A 101 -15.53 -9.31 -6.90
C PHE A 101 -15.77 -8.45 -8.15
N GLY A 102 -14.84 -8.49 -9.12
CA GLY A 102 -14.88 -7.71 -10.36
C GLY A 102 -14.60 -6.22 -10.15
N PHE A 103 -14.63 -5.45 -11.24
CA PHE A 103 -14.58 -3.99 -11.18
C PHE A 103 -15.95 -3.38 -10.91
N SER A 104 -16.00 -2.31 -10.12
CA SER A 104 -17.20 -1.50 -9.87
C SER A 104 -16.87 -0.02 -9.79
N SER A 105 -17.73 0.83 -10.34
CA SER A 105 -17.74 2.28 -10.06
C SER A 105 -18.72 2.65 -8.94
N ASP A 106 -19.58 1.71 -8.49
CA ASP A 106 -20.39 1.85 -7.27
C ASP A 106 -19.49 1.55 -6.07
N ILE A 107 -19.00 2.60 -5.41
CA ILE A 107 -18.12 2.48 -4.24
C ILE A 107 -18.86 1.87 -3.04
N SER A 108 -20.17 2.07 -2.92
CA SER A 108 -20.96 1.41 -1.89
C SER A 108 -21.06 -0.09 -2.12
N LYS A 109 -21.04 -0.57 -3.37
CA LYS A 109 -20.86 -2.01 -3.66
C LYS A 109 -19.50 -2.50 -3.18
N VAL A 110 -18.43 -1.79 -3.49
CA VAL A 110 -17.06 -2.16 -3.08
C VAL A 110 -16.95 -2.22 -1.56
N HIS A 111 -17.54 -1.25 -0.85
CA HIS A 111 -17.62 -1.27 0.61
C HIS A 111 -18.37 -2.51 1.13
N ARG A 112 -19.51 -2.88 0.53
CA ARG A 112 -20.25 -4.11 0.90
C ARG A 112 -19.43 -5.37 0.65
N ASP A 113 -18.71 -5.43 -0.47
CA ASP A 113 -17.85 -6.57 -0.82
C ASP A 113 -16.71 -6.72 0.20
N LEU A 114 -16.00 -5.62 0.53
CA LEU A 114 -15.00 -5.60 1.60
C LEU A 114 -15.58 -6.00 2.96
N SER A 115 -16.76 -5.46 3.30
CA SER A 115 -17.45 -5.78 4.57
C SER A 115 -17.85 -7.26 4.69
N SER A 116 -17.89 -8.00 3.59
CA SER A 116 -18.17 -9.44 3.58
C SER A 116 -16.94 -10.30 3.89
N LEU A 117 -15.75 -9.72 3.84
CA LEU A 117 -14.50 -10.39 4.13
C LEU A 117 -14.25 -10.47 5.65
N TYR A 118 -13.60 -11.54 6.06
CA TYR A 118 -13.14 -11.72 7.43
C TYR A 118 -11.82 -12.48 7.42
N ALA A 119 -10.96 -12.15 8.39
CA ALA A 119 -9.67 -12.79 8.59
C ALA A 119 -9.85 -14.21 9.16
N SER A 120 -9.34 -15.22 8.46
CA SER A 120 -9.31 -16.62 8.87
C SER A 120 -8.45 -17.42 7.89
N GLY A 121 -7.93 -18.58 8.30
CA GLY A 121 -7.09 -19.40 7.44
C GLY A 121 -5.60 -19.13 7.63
N GLY A 122 -4.82 -19.62 6.66
CA GLY A 122 -3.36 -19.72 6.70
C GLY A 122 -2.90 -20.99 7.43
N GLY A 123 -1.60 -21.12 7.68
CA GLY A 123 -1.09 -22.19 8.56
C GLY A 123 0.43 -22.32 8.61
N ASP A 124 1.08 -22.32 7.46
CA ASP A 124 2.52 -22.55 7.31
C ASP A 124 3.34 -21.26 7.21
N GLY A 125 2.68 -20.11 7.09
CA GLY A 125 3.30 -18.79 7.15
C GLY A 125 3.19 -18.04 5.82
N PRO A 126 3.81 -18.53 4.73
CA PRO A 126 3.54 -18.04 3.38
C PRO A 126 2.07 -18.30 2.98
N GLU A 127 1.57 -17.56 2.01
CA GLU A 127 0.15 -17.58 1.63
C GLU A 127 -0.03 -17.59 0.09
N ALA A 128 -1.26 -17.73 -0.40
CA ALA A 128 -1.60 -17.81 -1.83
C ALA A 128 -1.53 -16.45 -2.58
N VAL A 129 -0.51 -15.64 -2.29
CA VAL A 129 -0.31 -14.31 -2.90
C VAL A 129 -0.24 -14.41 -4.43
N THR A 130 0.45 -15.43 -4.94
CA THR A 130 0.59 -15.65 -6.39
C THR A 130 -0.76 -15.86 -7.06
N ALA A 131 -1.63 -16.69 -6.48
CA ALA A 131 -2.99 -16.90 -6.98
C ALA A 131 -3.81 -15.60 -6.97
N GLY A 132 -3.69 -14.79 -5.91
CA GLY A 132 -4.33 -13.46 -5.83
C GLY A 132 -3.85 -12.50 -6.93
N LEU A 133 -2.55 -12.48 -7.23
CA LEU A 133 -1.99 -11.65 -8.31
C LEU A 133 -2.40 -12.15 -9.70
N VAL A 134 -2.48 -13.46 -9.92
CA VAL A 134 -2.95 -14.06 -11.17
C VAL A 134 -4.42 -13.69 -11.43
N GLU A 135 -5.26 -13.74 -10.39
CA GLU A 135 -6.66 -13.33 -10.49
C GLU A 135 -6.78 -11.84 -10.87
N ALA A 136 -5.99 -10.96 -10.22
CA ALA A 136 -5.96 -9.54 -10.54
C ALA A 136 -5.45 -9.26 -11.96
N LEU A 137 -4.43 -9.99 -12.41
CA LEU A 137 -3.86 -9.89 -13.77
C LEU A 137 -4.91 -10.18 -14.86
N ASN A 138 -5.86 -11.07 -14.58
CA ASN A 138 -6.88 -11.54 -15.52
C ASN A 138 -8.22 -10.79 -15.42
N MET A 139 -8.32 -9.75 -14.59
CA MET A 139 -9.51 -8.90 -14.54
C MET A 139 -9.73 -8.10 -15.83
N ASP A 140 -10.95 -7.59 -16.03
CA ASP A 140 -11.35 -6.82 -17.22
C ASP A 140 -10.84 -5.37 -17.19
N TRP A 141 -9.53 -5.19 -17.36
CA TRP A 141 -8.85 -3.89 -17.37
C TRP A 141 -9.21 -3.05 -18.61
N ARG A 142 -9.52 -1.77 -18.42
CA ARG A 142 -9.76 -0.83 -19.52
C ARG A 142 -8.45 -0.54 -20.25
N PRO A 143 -8.40 -0.65 -21.60
CA PRO A 143 -7.16 -0.44 -22.36
C PRO A 143 -6.50 0.92 -22.08
N GLN A 144 -7.30 1.99 -22.06
CA GLN A 144 -6.85 3.38 -21.91
C GLN A 144 -6.78 3.86 -20.45
N ALA A 145 -7.13 3.01 -19.47
CA ALA A 145 -7.01 3.38 -18.07
C ALA A 145 -5.55 3.24 -17.59
N SER A 146 -5.17 4.12 -16.65
CA SER A 146 -4.07 3.86 -15.74
C SER A 146 -4.45 2.66 -14.86
N LYS A 147 -3.58 1.65 -14.79
CA LYS A 147 -3.87 0.35 -14.16
C LYS A 147 -2.98 0.17 -12.94
N MET A 148 -3.58 0.00 -11.78
CA MET A 148 -2.86 -0.10 -10.52
C MET A 148 -3.39 -1.25 -9.67
N VAL A 149 -2.48 -2.04 -9.10
CA VAL A 149 -2.79 -3.03 -8.07
C VAL A 149 -2.22 -2.53 -6.74
N VAL A 150 -3.00 -2.62 -5.67
CA VAL A 150 -2.54 -2.42 -4.30
C VAL A 150 -2.68 -3.76 -3.58
N LEU A 151 -1.55 -4.43 -3.35
CA LEU A 151 -1.48 -5.65 -2.54
C LEU A 151 -1.29 -5.27 -1.07
N ILE A 152 -2.12 -5.82 -0.18
CA ILE A 152 -2.04 -5.60 1.28
C ILE A 152 -1.85 -6.97 1.92
N ALA A 153 -0.69 -7.20 2.54
CA ALA A 153 -0.34 -8.48 3.13
C ALA A 153 0.74 -8.36 4.22
N ASP A 154 0.79 -9.32 5.13
CA ASP A 154 1.87 -9.51 6.10
C ASP A 154 2.66 -10.81 5.91
N ALA A 155 2.38 -11.57 4.85
CA ALA A 155 3.04 -12.82 4.51
C ALA A 155 3.54 -12.85 3.05
N PRO A 156 4.63 -13.59 2.75
CA PRO A 156 5.11 -13.79 1.39
C PRO A 156 4.32 -14.85 0.61
N PRO A 157 4.49 -14.94 -0.73
CA PRO A 157 4.04 -16.12 -1.47
C PRO A 157 4.83 -17.37 -1.11
N HIS A 158 4.22 -18.52 -1.36
CA HIS A 158 4.90 -19.81 -1.40
C HIS A 158 6.06 -19.84 -2.40
N GLY A 159 7.06 -20.65 -2.09
CA GLY A 159 8.18 -20.99 -2.97
C GLY A 159 9.35 -20.03 -2.93
N ILE A 160 9.34 -18.97 -2.11
CA ILE A 160 10.48 -18.04 -2.03
C ILE A 160 11.61 -18.52 -1.12
N GLY A 161 11.44 -19.69 -0.48
CA GLY A 161 12.44 -20.31 0.40
C GLY A 161 12.29 -19.94 1.89
N GLU A 162 11.08 -19.56 2.32
CA GLU A 162 10.80 -19.35 3.74
C GLU A 162 10.84 -20.65 4.54
N TYR A 163 11.23 -20.54 5.81
CA TYR A 163 11.19 -21.67 6.72
C TYR A 163 9.75 -22.00 7.09
N GLY A 164 9.39 -23.28 6.96
CA GLY A 164 8.06 -23.77 7.34
C GLY A 164 7.05 -23.81 6.20
N ASP A 165 7.38 -23.29 5.01
CA ASP A 165 6.53 -23.29 3.82
C ASP A 165 6.07 -24.71 3.44
N GLY A 166 4.76 -24.94 3.41
CA GLY A 166 4.15 -26.21 3.03
C GLY A 166 4.11 -26.43 1.52
N PHE A 167 4.44 -25.40 0.73
CA PHE A 167 4.51 -25.45 -0.73
C PHE A 167 5.87 -24.94 -1.22
N GLU A 168 6.92 -25.65 -0.78
CA GLU A 168 8.29 -25.25 -1.02
C GLU A 168 8.66 -25.09 -2.51
N ASP A 169 7.97 -25.76 -3.43
CA ASP A 169 8.21 -25.65 -4.89
C ASP A 169 7.45 -24.49 -5.55
N GLY A 170 6.69 -23.70 -4.78
CA GLY A 170 5.90 -22.57 -5.26
C GLY A 170 4.40 -22.84 -5.28
N SER A 171 3.66 -21.93 -5.91
CA SER A 171 2.20 -21.96 -5.98
C SER A 171 1.70 -23.30 -6.58
N PRO A 172 0.82 -24.05 -5.91
CA PRO A 172 0.29 -25.34 -6.41
C PRO A 172 -0.40 -25.29 -7.77
N ASP A 173 -0.91 -24.11 -8.11
CA ASP A 173 -1.55 -23.73 -9.37
C ASP A 173 -0.54 -23.49 -10.52
N GLY A 174 0.76 -23.62 -10.25
CA GLY A 174 1.82 -23.66 -11.27
C GLY A 174 2.26 -22.30 -11.80
N PHE A 175 1.74 -21.20 -11.24
CA PHE A 175 2.15 -19.86 -11.59
C PHE A 175 3.36 -19.42 -10.78
N ASP A 176 4.26 -18.68 -11.43
CA ASP A 176 5.43 -18.07 -10.80
C ASP A 176 5.19 -16.56 -10.60
N PRO A 177 5.35 -16.01 -9.38
CA PRO A 177 5.01 -14.62 -9.12
C PRO A 177 5.95 -13.61 -9.80
N LEU A 178 7.21 -13.97 -10.11
CA LEU A 178 8.10 -13.10 -10.87
C LEU A 178 7.64 -12.98 -12.33
N GLN A 179 7.16 -14.08 -12.91
CA GLN A 179 6.56 -14.07 -14.24
C GLN A 179 5.26 -13.27 -14.26
N VAL A 180 4.40 -13.45 -13.26
CA VAL A 180 3.15 -12.68 -13.11
C VAL A 180 3.45 -11.18 -12.99
N ALA A 181 4.46 -10.77 -12.21
CA ALA A 181 4.86 -9.37 -12.09
C ALA A 181 5.36 -8.79 -13.41
N ARG A 182 6.14 -9.55 -14.20
CA ARG A 182 6.56 -9.12 -15.54
C ARG A 182 5.37 -8.98 -16.50
N GLU A 183 4.42 -9.91 -16.46
CA GLU A 183 3.22 -9.83 -17.29
C GLU A 183 2.29 -8.68 -16.86
N MET A 184 2.25 -8.33 -15.56
CA MET A 184 1.64 -7.08 -15.10
C MET A 184 2.35 -5.86 -15.70
N ALA A 185 3.69 -5.83 -15.64
CA ALA A 185 4.48 -4.72 -16.17
C ALA A 185 4.29 -4.54 -17.68
N THR A 186 4.30 -5.63 -18.47
CA THR A 186 4.01 -5.58 -19.92
C THR A 186 2.59 -5.07 -20.19
N ARG A 187 1.61 -5.42 -19.34
CA ARG A 187 0.23 -4.88 -19.39
C ARG A 187 0.10 -3.43 -18.91
N GLY A 188 1.18 -2.82 -18.43
CA GLY A 188 1.19 -1.49 -17.84
C GLY A 188 0.45 -1.43 -16.51
N ILE A 189 0.32 -2.55 -15.81
CA ILE A 189 -0.25 -2.66 -14.47
C ILE A 189 0.88 -2.43 -13.47
N THR A 190 0.77 -1.37 -12.68
CA THR A 190 1.74 -1.02 -11.63
C THR A 190 1.33 -1.67 -10.32
N LEU A 191 2.22 -2.40 -9.65
CA LEU A 191 1.95 -3.04 -8.36
C LEU A 191 2.51 -2.19 -7.21
N PHE A 192 1.64 -1.71 -6.35
CA PHE A 192 1.99 -1.15 -5.05
C PHE A 192 1.82 -2.22 -3.98
N PHE A 193 2.81 -2.36 -3.12
CA PHE A 193 2.72 -3.30 -2.01
C PHE A 193 2.66 -2.54 -0.68
N VAL A 194 1.60 -2.76 0.07
CA VAL A 194 1.43 -2.30 1.43
C VAL A 194 1.91 -3.41 2.35
N ALA A 195 3.12 -3.23 2.88
CA ALA A 195 3.76 -4.16 3.81
C ALA A 195 3.18 -3.95 5.22
N CYS A 196 2.44 -4.94 5.71
CA CYS A 196 1.86 -4.94 7.04
C CYS A 196 2.89 -5.38 8.08
N GLU A 197 3.51 -4.40 8.75
CA GLU A 197 4.64 -4.62 9.67
C GLU A 197 4.17 -4.61 11.14
N PRO A 198 4.85 -5.33 12.05
CA PRO A 198 6.16 -5.97 11.91
C PRO A 198 6.15 -7.43 11.40
N ALA A 199 4.98 -7.95 11.04
CA ALA A 199 4.81 -9.38 10.75
C ALA A 199 5.56 -9.80 9.48
N LEU A 200 5.50 -8.99 8.42
CA LEU A 200 6.22 -9.28 7.18
C LEU A 200 7.74 -9.43 7.37
N SER A 201 8.38 -8.54 8.13
CA SER A 201 9.83 -8.61 8.36
C SER A 201 10.27 -9.74 9.29
N SER A 202 9.35 -10.56 9.81
CA SER A 202 9.70 -11.80 10.51
C SER A 202 10.18 -12.91 9.56
N TYR A 203 9.83 -12.80 8.28
CA TYR A 203 10.23 -13.70 7.21
C TYR A 203 11.64 -13.37 6.69
N SER A 204 12.32 -14.39 6.19
CA SER A 204 13.73 -14.31 5.79
C SER A 204 13.95 -13.50 4.52
N PHE A 205 13.03 -13.57 3.56
CA PHE A 205 13.16 -13.04 2.21
C PHE A 205 11.96 -12.20 1.75
N ALA A 206 10.85 -12.19 2.50
CA ALA A 206 9.61 -11.51 2.11
C ALA A 206 9.78 -10.03 1.72
N THR A 207 10.47 -9.24 2.54
CA THR A 207 10.72 -7.80 2.27
C THR A 207 11.46 -7.61 0.93
N ASP A 208 12.50 -8.41 0.70
CA ASP A 208 13.36 -8.31 -0.49
C ASP A 208 12.58 -8.74 -1.74
N PHE A 209 11.78 -9.80 -1.61
CA PHE A 209 10.93 -10.31 -2.67
C PHE A 209 9.89 -9.26 -3.12
N PHE A 210 9.15 -8.66 -2.19
CA PHE A 210 8.16 -7.65 -2.55
C PHE A 210 8.78 -6.36 -3.07
N GLN A 211 9.96 -5.98 -2.57
CA GLN A 211 10.71 -4.87 -3.15
C GLN A 211 11.10 -5.15 -4.61
N ALA A 212 11.52 -6.38 -4.95
CA ALA A 212 11.77 -6.78 -6.33
C ALA A 212 10.51 -6.74 -7.21
N LEU A 213 9.37 -7.27 -6.73
CA LEU A 213 8.09 -7.25 -7.46
C LEU A 213 7.62 -5.83 -7.79
N THR A 214 7.71 -4.93 -6.82
CA THR A 214 7.35 -3.52 -7.01
C THR A 214 8.34 -2.82 -7.95
N GLN A 215 9.64 -3.14 -7.90
CA GLN A 215 10.61 -2.63 -8.88
C GLN A 215 10.30 -3.09 -10.30
N ILE A 216 10.02 -4.39 -10.52
CA ILE A 216 9.70 -4.95 -11.85
C ILE A 216 8.53 -4.20 -12.49
N THR A 217 7.50 -3.89 -11.70
CA THR A 217 6.27 -3.21 -12.15
C THR A 217 6.34 -1.68 -12.06
N SER A 218 7.49 -1.12 -11.67
CA SER A 218 7.69 0.31 -11.38
C SER A 218 6.75 0.91 -10.34
N GLY A 219 6.24 0.07 -9.44
CA GLY A 219 5.52 0.51 -8.25
C GLY A 219 6.46 0.77 -7.08
N ILE A 220 5.88 0.81 -5.89
CA ILE A 220 6.63 1.01 -4.64
C ILE A 220 6.06 0.15 -3.52
N MET A 221 6.93 -0.19 -2.58
CA MET A 221 6.59 -0.86 -1.34
C MET A 221 6.46 0.17 -0.21
N LEU A 222 5.36 0.10 0.54
CA LEU A 222 5.00 1.02 1.61
C LEU A 222 4.96 0.24 2.94
N PRO A 223 5.96 0.38 3.81
CA PRO A 223 5.88 -0.19 5.16
C PRO A 223 4.85 0.54 5.99
N LEU A 224 3.82 -0.17 6.47
CA LEU A 224 2.86 0.37 7.41
C LEU A 224 2.98 -0.34 8.76
N THR A 225 3.21 0.47 9.78
CA THR A 225 3.28 0.01 11.17
C THR A 225 1.90 -0.04 11.84
N THR A 226 0.90 0.64 11.25
CA THR A 226 -0.49 0.65 11.73
C THR A 226 -1.46 0.70 10.55
N ALA A 227 -2.64 0.09 10.74
CA ALA A 227 -3.69 0.09 9.72
C ALA A 227 -4.33 1.48 9.49
N ASP A 228 -4.19 2.43 10.42
CA ASP A 228 -4.75 3.78 10.30
C ASP A 228 -4.08 4.62 9.20
N LEU A 229 -2.83 4.30 8.85
CA LEU A 229 -2.07 4.97 7.79
C LEU A 229 -2.41 4.48 6.38
N LEU A 230 -3.16 3.36 6.29
CA LEU A 230 -3.48 2.67 5.04
C LEU A 230 -4.10 3.60 4.00
N ALA A 231 -5.13 4.35 4.38
CA ALA A 231 -5.85 5.23 3.47
C ALA A 231 -4.95 6.34 2.89
N HIS A 232 -4.14 6.96 3.75
CA HIS A 232 -3.23 8.04 3.37
C HIS A 232 -2.14 7.54 2.41
N ALA A 233 -1.58 6.37 2.70
CA ALA A 233 -0.58 5.73 1.87
C ALA A 233 -1.13 5.41 0.47
N ILE A 234 -2.32 4.78 0.40
CA ILE A 234 -2.96 4.42 -0.88
C ILE A 234 -3.28 5.66 -1.72
N VAL A 235 -3.93 6.67 -1.13
CA VAL A 235 -4.26 7.90 -1.85
C VAL A 235 -2.99 8.54 -2.39
N GLY A 236 -1.95 8.62 -1.57
CA GLY A 236 -0.67 9.18 -1.98
C GLY A 236 -0.09 8.49 -3.22
N VAL A 237 0.01 7.16 -3.20
CA VAL A 237 0.67 6.42 -4.29
C VAL A 237 -0.14 6.44 -5.57
N VAL A 238 -1.46 6.41 -5.46
CA VAL A 238 -2.35 6.55 -6.61
C VAL A 238 -2.17 7.92 -7.26
N LEU A 239 -2.15 8.99 -6.46
CA LEU A 239 -2.00 10.35 -6.99
C LEU A 239 -0.62 10.58 -7.62
N GLU A 240 0.45 10.10 -6.98
CA GLU A 240 1.80 10.11 -7.53
C GLU A 240 1.84 9.35 -8.87
N ASN A 241 1.28 8.15 -8.94
CA ASN A 241 1.31 7.35 -10.17
C ASN A 241 0.45 7.95 -11.29
N LEU A 242 -0.67 8.60 -10.98
CA LEU A 242 -1.45 9.35 -11.99
C LEU A 242 -0.66 10.52 -12.60
N ASP A 243 0.24 11.14 -11.81
CA ASP A 243 1.14 12.18 -12.29
C ASP A 243 2.28 11.61 -13.14
N MET A 244 2.88 10.50 -12.71
CA MET A 244 3.88 9.80 -13.54
C MET A 244 3.29 9.28 -14.86
N GLU A 245 2.07 8.76 -14.87
CA GLU A 245 1.40 8.27 -16.09
C GLU A 245 1.20 9.36 -17.15
N ARG A 246 1.01 10.62 -16.72
CA ARG A 246 1.04 11.76 -17.66
C ARG A 246 2.40 11.86 -18.34
N LEU A 247 3.49 11.80 -17.56
CA LEU A 247 4.85 11.90 -18.09
C LEU A 247 5.18 10.71 -19.00
N VAL A 248 4.81 9.48 -18.61
CA VAL A 248 4.99 8.27 -19.44
C VAL A 248 4.28 8.41 -20.79
N ARG A 249 3.06 8.97 -20.83
CA ARG A 249 2.37 9.21 -22.11
C ARG A 249 3.08 10.24 -22.99
N GLU A 250 3.69 11.24 -22.36
CA GLU A 250 4.36 12.33 -23.06
C GLU A 250 5.75 11.93 -23.61
N VAL A 251 6.58 11.28 -22.80
CA VAL A 251 7.98 10.99 -23.12
C VAL A 251 8.27 9.51 -23.40
N GLY A 252 7.29 8.64 -23.17
CA GLY A 252 7.54 7.20 -23.06
C GLY A 252 8.00 6.53 -24.34
N GLN A 253 7.51 6.95 -25.53
CA GLN A 253 7.97 6.31 -26.77
C GLN A 253 9.43 6.67 -27.07
N ALA A 254 9.82 7.94 -26.88
CA ALA A 254 11.21 8.36 -27.05
C ALA A 254 12.16 7.63 -26.07
N VAL A 255 11.72 7.46 -24.81
CA VAL A 255 12.48 6.71 -23.80
C VAL A 255 12.57 5.23 -24.15
N ALA A 256 11.46 4.61 -24.58
CA ALA A 256 11.44 3.21 -24.98
C ALA A 256 12.33 2.93 -26.19
N GLN A 257 12.33 3.82 -27.20
CA GLN A 257 13.16 3.69 -28.39
C GLN A 257 14.66 3.69 -28.05
N ARG A 258 15.08 4.45 -27.04
CA ARG A 258 16.49 4.44 -26.60
C ARG A 258 16.86 3.16 -25.87
N ILE A 259 16.00 2.72 -24.96
CA ILE A 259 16.28 1.53 -24.17
C ILE A 259 16.24 0.28 -25.06
N LEU A 260 15.18 0.10 -25.85
CA LEU A 260 14.96 -1.10 -26.66
C LEU A 260 15.60 -1.03 -28.05
N GLY A 261 15.54 0.14 -28.70
CA GLY A 261 16.05 0.32 -30.07
C GLY A 261 17.55 0.60 -30.10
N ASN A 262 18.06 1.46 -29.22
CA ASN A 262 19.50 1.77 -29.14
C ASN A 262 20.26 0.91 -28.12
N ASN A 263 19.56 0.03 -27.38
CA ASN A 263 20.14 -0.84 -26.36
C ASN A 263 20.91 -0.07 -25.27
N GLU A 264 20.39 1.10 -24.88
CA GLU A 264 20.95 1.93 -23.81
C GLU A 264 20.51 1.43 -22.42
N SER A 265 21.35 1.63 -21.40
CA SER A 265 21.02 1.27 -20.02
C SER A 265 19.85 2.10 -19.50
N VAL A 266 18.90 1.45 -18.82
CA VAL A 266 17.76 2.11 -18.17
C VAL A 266 18.21 3.19 -17.20
N ASP A 267 19.28 2.96 -16.44
CA ASP A 267 19.79 3.93 -15.46
C ASP A 267 20.39 5.18 -16.11
N ASP A 268 21.06 5.03 -17.25
CA ASP A 268 21.64 6.18 -17.97
C ASP A 268 20.54 7.02 -18.63
N VAL A 269 19.56 6.36 -19.24
CA VAL A 269 18.38 7.03 -19.81
C VAL A 269 17.57 7.71 -18.71
N ALA A 270 17.42 7.08 -17.53
CA ALA A 270 16.74 7.68 -16.38
C ALA A 270 17.44 8.92 -15.84
N ARG A 271 18.78 8.91 -15.77
CA ARG A 271 19.58 10.06 -15.33
C ARG A 271 19.41 11.26 -16.25
N GLU A 272 19.50 11.04 -17.56
CA GLU A 272 19.30 12.10 -18.54
C GLU A 272 17.84 12.59 -18.58
N LEU A 273 16.88 11.67 -18.46
CA LEU A 273 15.47 12.02 -18.36
C LEU A 273 15.22 12.91 -17.13
N HIS A 274 15.78 12.54 -15.98
CA HIS A 274 15.69 13.33 -14.75
C HIS A 274 16.23 14.74 -14.94
N GLU A 275 17.42 14.90 -15.52
CA GLU A 275 18.00 16.22 -15.82
C GLU A 275 17.09 17.06 -16.72
N LYS A 276 16.49 16.45 -17.75
CA LYS A 276 15.57 17.15 -18.67
C LYS A 276 14.28 17.58 -17.99
N LEU A 277 13.70 16.71 -17.15
CA LEU A 277 12.48 17.03 -16.42
C LEU A 277 12.75 18.10 -15.35
N LEU A 278 13.94 18.12 -14.75
CA LEU A 278 14.37 19.22 -13.87
C LEU A 278 14.50 20.55 -14.62
N LEU A 279 15.10 20.55 -15.82
CA LEU A 279 15.21 21.76 -16.66
C LEU A 279 13.84 22.29 -17.10
N ARG A 280 12.84 21.42 -17.22
CA ARG A 280 11.45 21.77 -17.49
C ARG A 280 10.67 22.25 -16.26
N ASN A 281 11.30 22.26 -15.07
CA ASN A 281 10.64 22.52 -13.79
C ASN A 281 9.43 21.61 -13.54
N GLU A 282 9.51 20.34 -13.94
CA GLU A 282 8.43 19.39 -13.68
C GLU A 282 8.38 19.03 -12.19
N SER A 283 7.20 19.23 -11.59
CA SER A 283 6.88 18.80 -10.23
C SER A 283 5.98 17.58 -10.26
N THR A 284 6.17 16.69 -9.29
CA THR A 284 5.27 15.55 -9.07
C THR A 284 4.95 15.42 -7.60
N LYS A 285 3.79 14.84 -7.31
CA LYS A 285 3.49 14.41 -5.95
C LYS A 285 4.39 13.24 -5.59
N LYS A 286 4.95 13.29 -4.39
CA LYS A 286 5.75 12.24 -3.80
C LYS A 286 5.14 11.83 -2.48
N VAL A 287 4.89 10.54 -2.35
CA VAL A 287 4.57 9.94 -1.05
C VAL A 287 5.83 9.88 -0.22
N VAL A 288 5.80 10.54 0.94
CA VAL A 288 6.89 10.47 1.91
C VAL A 288 6.41 9.65 3.09
N ILE A 289 7.03 8.48 3.25
CA ILE A 289 6.87 7.60 4.41
C ILE A 289 8.24 7.38 4.98
N GLU A 290 8.34 7.47 6.30
CA GLU A 290 9.55 7.11 7.00
C GLU A 290 9.88 5.63 6.76
N SER A 291 11.07 5.37 6.21
CA SER A 291 11.57 4.01 6.06
C SER A 291 11.86 3.43 7.44
N ILE A 292 11.24 2.29 7.72
CA ILE A 292 11.51 1.51 8.92
C ILE A 292 12.56 0.42 8.67
N TYR A 293 13.00 0.23 7.42
CA TYR A 293 13.97 -0.79 7.05
C TYR A 293 15.40 -0.27 7.08
N LYS A 294 16.29 -1.09 7.61
CA LYS A 294 17.72 -0.89 7.57
C LYS A 294 18.26 -1.35 6.21
N GLU A 295 19.11 -0.53 5.59
CA GLU A 295 19.83 -0.96 4.40
C GLU A 295 20.84 -2.06 4.73
N SER A 296 20.86 -3.10 3.90
CA SER A 296 21.87 -4.16 3.95
C SER A 296 22.26 -4.58 2.54
N GLU A 297 23.51 -4.98 2.37
CA GLU A 297 24.02 -5.44 1.07
C GLU A 297 23.43 -6.79 0.69
N GLU A 298 23.08 -7.63 1.68
CA GLU A 298 22.35 -8.88 1.48
C GLU A 298 20.93 -8.63 0.95
N ALA A 299 20.20 -7.66 1.49
CA ALA A 299 18.87 -7.30 0.99
C ALA A 299 18.96 -6.76 -0.44
N LYS A 300 19.90 -5.85 -0.74
CA LYS A 300 20.12 -5.34 -2.10
C LYS A 300 20.42 -6.47 -3.09
N HIS A 301 21.33 -7.38 -2.71
CA HIS A 301 21.65 -8.58 -3.51
C HIS A 301 20.43 -9.46 -3.76
N ASN A 302 19.59 -9.70 -2.74
CA ASN A 302 18.37 -10.50 -2.90
C ASN A 302 17.36 -9.83 -3.83
N VAL A 303 17.16 -8.52 -3.69
CA VAL A 303 16.27 -7.74 -4.58
C VAL A 303 16.74 -7.82 -6.03
N GLU A 304 18.04 -7.69 -6.27
CA GLU A 304 18.63 -7.83 -7.61
C GLU A 304 18.47 -9.26 -8.14
N ALA A 305 18.72 -10.28 -7.31
CA ALA A 305 18.57 -11.69 -7.67
C ALA A 305 17.12 -12.00 -8.09
N PHE A 306 16.12 -11.56 -7.31
CA PHE A 306 14.71 -11.73 -7.69
C PHE A 306 14.34 -10.94 -8.94
N SER A 307 14.83 -9.71 -9.08
CA SER A 307 14.50 -8.85 -10.23
C SER A 307 15.03 -9.41 -11.55
N GLN A 308 16.22 -10.01 -11.54
CA GLN A 308 16.89 -10.53 -12.73
C GLN A 308 16.50 -11.97 -13.10
N ALA A 309 16.18 -12.82 -12.11
CA ALA A 309 15.85 -14.23 -12.34
C ALA A 309 14.52 -14.43 -13.08
N ASN A 310 14.44 -15.37 -14.02
CA ASN A 310 13.23 -15.60 -14.81
C ASN A 310 12.08 -16.20 -14.00
N ASN A 311 12.40 -16.93 -12.93
CA ASN A 311 11.47 -17.59 -12.02
C ASN A 311 12.11 -17.80 -10.64
N LEU A 312 11.32 -18.23 -9.66
CA LEU A 312 11.77 -18.48 -8.29
C LEU A 312 12.82 -19.58 -8.20
N ALA A 313 12.71 -20.64 -9.00
CA ALA A 313 13.67 -21.74 -9.00
C ALA A 313 15.10 -21.28 -9.37
N GLU A 314 15.22 -20.30 -10.27
CA GLU A 314 16.48 -19.64 -10.62
C GLU A 314 16.97 -18.68 -9.53
N ALA A 315 16.07 -17.93 -8.88
CA ALA A 315 16.44 -16.95 -7.86
C ALA A 315 16.94 -17.60 -6.56
N ARG A 316 16.25 -18.63 -6.08
CA ARG A 316 16.43 -19.21 -4.73
C ARG A 316 17.85 -19.62 -4.37
N PRO A 317 18.64 -20.30 -5.23
CA PRO A 317 19.99 -20.72 -4.89
C PRO A 317 20.95 -19.55 -4.61
N HIS A 318 20.60 -18.34 -5.03
CA HIS A 318 21.44 -17.16 -4.92
C HIS A 318 21.07 -16.25 -3.73
N LEU A 319 20.00 -16.56 -3.00
CA LEU A 319 19.51 -15.74 -1.90
C LEU A 319 20.42 -15.84 -0.67
N ARG A 320 20.58 -14.71 0.03
CA ARG A 320 21.40 -14.56 1.24
C ARG A 320 20.52 -14.16 2.41
N ARG A 321 20.67 -14.83 3.55
CA ARG A 321 19.96 -14.42 4.77
C ARG A 321 20.49 -13.09 5.27
N VAL A 322 19.60 -12.14 5.53
CA VAL A 322 19.94 -10.86 6.16
C VAL A 322 20.18 -11.10 7.66
N PRO A 323 21.37 -10.78 8.20
CA PRO A 323 21.67 -11.03 9.60
C PRO A 323 20.99 -10.02 10.53
N GLY A 324 20.36 -10.53 11.59
CA GLY A 324 19.78 -9.69 12.65
C GLY A 324 18.43 -9.07 12.26
N THR A 325 18.14 -7.91 12.85
CA THR A 325 16.88 -7.18 12.62
C THR A 325 16.92 -6.42 11.29
N ARG A 326 15.81 -6.52 10.54
CA ARG A 326 15.58 -5.72 9.33
C ARG A 326 15.17 -4.27 9.62
N PHE A 327 14.81 -3.97 10.86
CA PHE A 327 14.35 -2.63 11.24
C PHE A 327 15.48 -1.67 11.62
N THR A 328 15.24 -0.37 11.41
CA THR A 328 16.09 0.71 11.90
C THR A 328 16.10 0.78 13.43
N ASP A 329 17.20 1.27 14.01
CA ASP A 329 17.31 1.46 15.46
C ASP A 329 16.24 2.42 15.99
N LYS A 330 15.90 3.45 15.21
CA LYS A 330 14.83 4.40 15.55
C LYS A 330 13.49 3.69 15.72
N TYR A 331 13.09 2.85 14.76
CA TYR A 331 11.83 2.10 14.85
C TYR A 331 11.81 1.17 16.08
N LEU A 332 12.91 0.46 16.33
CA LEU A 332 13.02 -0.43 17.47
C LEU A 332 12.91 0.31 18.81
N GLN A 333 13.54 1.48 18.93
CA GLN A 333 13.45 2.33 20.12
C GLN A 333 12.02 2.83 20.36
N VAL A 334 11.36 3.35 19.32
CA VAL A 334 9.96 3.78 19.40
C VAL A 334 9.08 2.63 19.88
N ARG A 335 9.19 1.46 19.24
CA ARG A 335 8.39 0.27 19.60
C ARG A 335 8.63 -0.19 21.03
N MET A 336 9.88 -0.19 21.50
CA MET A 336 10.23 -0.52 22.89
C MET A 336 9.63 0.48 23.88
N ASN A 337 9.66 1.78 23.55
CA ASN A 337 9.11 2.83 24.41
C ASN A 337 7.58 2.77 24.49
N SER A 338 6.89 2.53 23.36
CA SER A 338 5.44 2.31 23.36
C SER A 338 5.03 1.12 24.23
N THR A 339 5.82 0.04 24.19
CA THR A 339 5.58 -1.17 25.00
C THR A 339 5.86 -0.91 26.50
N ARG A 340 6.86 -0.09 26.83
CA ARG A 340 7.20 0.26 28.23
C ARG A 340 6.17 1.19 28.87
N SER A 341 5.62 2.15 28.13
CA SER A 341 4.56 3.04 28.64
C SER A 341 3.29 2.28 29.04
N SER A 342 3.01 1.11 28.44
CA SER A 342 1.92 0.22 28.89
C SER A 342 2.20 -0.53 30.21
N TYR A 343 3.45 -0.62 30.66
CA TYR A 343 3.82 -1.30 31.92
C TYR A 343 4.11 -0.36 33.09
N SER A 344 4.17 0.96 32.87
CA SER A 344 4.35 1.96 33.95
C SER A 344 3.11 2.20 34.82
N HIS A 345 1.99 1.51 34.57
CA HIS A 345 0.85 1.47 35.48
C HIS A 345 0.93 0.23 36.38
N ALA A 346 1.83 0.29 37.37
CA ALA A 346 1.76 -0.62 38.51
C ALA A 346 0.48 -0.28 39.30
N PRO A 347 -0.45 -1.22 39.57
CA PRO A 347 -1.54 -0.95 40.49
C PRO A 347 -0.92 -0.68 41.87
N SER A 348 -1.17 0.49 42.43
CA SER A 348 -0.84 0.76 43.84
C SER A 348 -1.62 -0.25 44.69
N VAL A 349 -0.94 -1.28 45.18
CA VAL A 349 -1.50 -2.19 46.18
C VAL A 349 -1.73 -1.38 47.46
N PRO A 350 -2.97 -1.25 47.95
CA PRO A 350 -3.21 -0.52 49.20
C PRO A 350 -2.56 -1.27 50.37
N ALA A 351 -2.02 -0.51 51.32
CA ALA A 351 -1.34 -1.04 52.49
C ALA A 351 -2.28 -1.94 53.32
N ARG A 352 -1.79 -3.14 53.65
CA ARG A 352 -2.47 -4.15 54.46
C ARG A 352 -2.68 -3.64 55.88
N SER A 353 -3.93 -3.50 56.32
CA SER A 353 -4.29 -3.17 57.70
C SER A 353 -4.04 -4.34 58.67
N PRO A 354 -3.75 -4.09 59.96
CA PRO A 354 -3.34 -5.12 60.90
C PRO A 354 -4.50 -6.00 61.37
N SER A 355 -4.20 -7.28 61.56
CA SER A 355 -5.10 -8.35 62.00
C SER A 355 -5.66 -8.14 63.42
N TYR A 356 -6.98 -8.23 63.56
CA TYR A 356 -7.65 -8.52 64.83
C TYR A 356 -8.10 -9.98 64.87
N ARG A 357 -7.68 -10.69 65.92
CA ARG A 357 -8.13 -12.04 66.28
C ARG A 357 -9.53 -11.97 66.88
N THR A 358 -10.43 -12.86 66.50
CA THR A 358 -11.55 -13.26 67.36
C THR A 358 -11.97 -14.70 67.06
N ALA A 359 -12.33 -15.40 68.13
CA ALA A 359 -12.32 -16.85 68.27
C ALA A 359 -13.55 -17.58 67.70
N VAL A 360 -13.34 -18.86 67.39
CA VAL A 360 -14.36 -19.88 67.07
C VAL A 360 -15.08 -20.32 68.35
N PRO A 361 -16.33 -20.81 68.28
CA PRO A 361 -16.50 -22.24 68.53
C PRO A 361 -17.64 -22.94 67.72
N GLY A 362 -17.41 -24.21 67.39
CA GLY A 362 -18.46 -25.25 67.38
C GLY A 362 -18.94 -25.80 66.03
N ALA A 363 -18.44 -26.97 65.65
CA ALA A 363 -19.10 -27.90 64.71
C ALA A 363 -20.13 -28.78 65.48
N PRO A 364 -21.03 -29.53 64.81
CA PRO A 364 -20.67 -30.91 64.44
C PRO A 364 -21.34 -31.52 63.17
N SER A 365 -20.63 -32.54 62.63
CA SER A 365 -21.08 -33.83 62.03
C SER A 365 -22.01 -33.90 60.80
N SER A 366 -21.52 -34.56 59.73
CA SER A 366 -22.25 -35.18 58.60
C SER A 366 -22.96 -36.50 59.01
N PRO A 367 -23.81 -37.15 58.17
CA PRO A 367 -23.30 -38.09 57.14
C PRO A 367 -24.27 -38.24 55.89
N PRO A 368 -24.24 -39.28 55.03
CA PRO A 368 -24.14 -39.11 53.57
C PRO A 368 -25.40 -39.56 52.78
N GLY A 369 -25.53 -39.15 51.52
CA GLY A 369 -26.44 -39.85 50.62
C GLY A 369 -26.91 -39.09 49.37
N ALA A 370 -26.92 -39.85 48.27
CA ALA A 370 -27.75 -39.70 47.07
C ALA A 370 -27.23 -38.85 45.89
N ALA A 371 -27.36 -39.50 44.74
CA ALA A 371 -26.94 -39.13 43.40
C ALA A 371 -27.80 -38.05 42.71
N ALA A 372 -27.24 -37.52 41.62
CA ALA A 372 -27.87 -37.05 40.39
C ALA A 372 -28.90 -35.92 40.46
N HIS A 373 -28.57 -34.75 39.88
CA HIS A 373 -29.17 -34.24 38.63
C HIS A 373 -28.79 -32.76 38.39
N SER A 374 -28.47 -32.46 37.14
CA SER A 374 -28.20 -31.11 36.61
C SER A 374 -29.46 -30.23 36.61
N PRO A 375 -29.37 -28.92 36.92
CA PRO A 375 -30.48 -28.00 36.71
C PRO A 375 -30.48 -27.40 35.27
N PRO A 376 -31.66 -27.12 34.69
CA PRO A 376 -31.80 -26.72 33.29
C PRO A 376 -31.59 -25.21 33.05
N ARG A 377 -31.28 -24.89 31.79
CA ARG A 377 -31.09 -23.55 31.23
C ARG A 377 -32.32 -22.67 31.46
N LYS A 378 -32.12 -21.43 31.93
CA LYS A 378 -33.09 -20.35 31.86
C LYS A 378 -32.76 -19.45 30.67
N VAL A 379 -33.67 -19.41 29.70
CA VAL A 379 -33.76 -18.39 28.66
C VAL A 379 -34.48 -17.19 29.28
N VAL A 380 -33.87 -16.00 29.17
CA VAL A 380 -34.55 -14.73 29.48
C VAL A 380 -34.53 -13.91 28.19
N THR A 381 -35.67 -13.91 27.52
CA THR A 381 -36.05 -12.93 26.52
C THR A 381 -36.82 -11.83 27.24
N ASP A 382 -36.34 -10.59 27.20
CA ASP A 382 -37.23 -9.43 27.23
C ASP A 382 -36.53 -8.22 26.58
N PHE A 383 -37.16 -7.76 25.50
CA PHE A 383 -36.85 -6.56 24.75
C PHE A 383 -37.72 -5.42 25.30
N ALA A 384 -37.10 -4.27 25.62
CA ALA A 384 -37.84 -3.02 25.81
C ALA A 384 -37.30 -1.97 24.83
N ALA A 385 -38.16 -1.62 23.86
CA ALA A 385 -37.95 -0.57 22.88
C ALA A 385 -38.14 0.80 23.53
N PHE A 386 -37.22 1.74 23.27
CA PHE A 386 -37.43 3.16 23.55
C PHE A 386 -37.71 3.90 22.24
N GLY A 387 -38.93 4.41 22.15
CA GLY A 387 -39.42 5.23 21.05
C GLY A 387 -38.95 6.69 21.14
N ALA A 388 -38.70 7.27 19.98
CA ALA A 388 -38.46 8.69 19.77
C ALA A 388 -39.77 9.51 19.82
N PRO A 389 -39.73 10.78 20.24
CA PRO A 389 -40.81 11.71 19.96
C PRO A 389 -40.59 12.47 18.62
N LYS A 390 -41.71 12.70 17.92
CA LYS A 390 -41.84 13.48 16.69
C LYS A 390 -42.43 14.86 16.99
N THR A 391 -41.69 15.92 16.66
CA THR A 391 -42.15 17.30 16.34
C THR A 391 -40.93 18.04 15.77
N ALA A 392 -40.87 18.80 14.68
CA ALA A 392 -41.78 19.26 13.63
C ALA A 392 -40.92 19.80 12.44
N SER A 393 -41.39 19.55 11.20
CA SER A 393 -41.39 20.37 9.95
C SER A 393 -40.85 21.82 9.97
N VAL A 394 -40.41 22.54 8.91
CA VAL A 394 -40.40 22.38 7.43
C VAL A 394 -39.69 23.60 6.76
N PHE A 395 -39.12 23.42 5.54
CA PHE A 395 -38.70 24.36 4.47
C PHE A 395 -37.81 25.62 4.73
N GLY A 396 -36.84 25.86 3.83
CA GLY A 396 -36.33 27.22 3.54
C GLY A 396 -34.91 27.30 2.96
N THR A 397 -34.82 27.52 1.65
CA THR A 397 -33.62 27.77 0.81
C THR A 397 -32.85 29.06 1.15
N ALA A 398 -31.51 29.05 1.02
CA ALA A 398 -30.71 30.14 0.40
C ALA A 398 -29.23 29.73 0.18
N VAL A 399 -28.64 30.38 -0.82
CA VAL A 399 -27.35 30.15 -1.51
C VAL A 399 -26.20 31.02 -0.95
N ALA A 400 -24.97 30.66 -1.34
CA ALA A 400 -23.71 31.44 -1.35
C ALA A 400 -22.92 31.47 -0.02
N SER A 401 -21.58 31.45 0.02
CA SER A 401 -20.53 31.72 -0.98
C SER A 401 -19.23 31.02 -0.59
N THR A 402 -18.37 30.75 -1.58
CA THR A 402 -16.95 30.40 -1.43
C THR A 402 -16.19 31.32 -0.48
N PRO A 403 -15.09 30.83 0.12
CA PRO A 403 -13.84 31.54 -0.10
C PRO A 403 -12.70 30.54 -0.36
N PHE A 404 -12.36 30.35 -1.65
CA PHE A 404 -10.97 30.15 -2.00
C PHE A 404 -10.37 31.54 -2.18
N SER A 405 -9.46 31.91 -1.29
CA SER A 405 -8.46 32.93 -1.59
C SER A 405 -7.08 32.36 -1.32
N LEU A 406 -6.27 32.48 -2.37
CA LEU A 406 -4.84 32.25 -2.50
C LEU A 406 -4.05 32.81 -1.30
N ALA A 407 -3.24 31.97 -0.64
CA ALA A 407 -1.87 32.27 -0.18
C ALA A 407 -1.35 31.14 0.73
N GLY A 408 -0.13 30.65 0.46
CA GLY A 408 0.72 30.02 1.48
C GLY A 408 0.80 28.50 1.44
N ASN A 409 2.01 28.01 1.15
CA ASN A 409 2.44 26.62 1.21
C ASN A 409 2.18 25.96 2.58
N LYS A 410 1.94 24.64 2.53
CA LYS A 410 1.64 23.66 3.60
C LYS A 410 0.15 23.31 3.71
N ALA A 411 -0.29 22.33 2.91
CA ALA A 411 -1.51 21.59 3.20
C ALA A 411 -1.22 20.52 4.27
N ALA A 412 -1.24 20.92 5.55
CA ALA A 412 -1.44 19.99 6.65
C ALA A 412 -2.96 19.75 6.75
N PHE A 413 -3.43 18.53 6.48
CA PHE A 413 -4.83 18.20 6.70
C PHE A 413 -5.11 18.17 8.21
N GLY A 414 -5.84 19.18 8.68
CA GLY A 414 -6.15 19.39 10.08
C GLY A 414 -6.85 18.20 10.72
N GLY A 415 -6.32 17.77 11.87
CA GLY A 415 -6.89 16.71 12.68
C GLY A 415 -8.32 17.02 13.14
N ILE A 416 -9.18 16.01 13.04
CA ILE A 416 -10.54 16.00 13.55
C ILE A 416 -10.50 16.21 15.08
N ARG A 417 -10.80 17.42 15.56
CA ARG A 417 -11.05 17.68 16.98
C ARG A 417 -12.54 17.67 17.29
N ASN A 418 -12.87 16.74 18.18
CA ASN A 418 -14.12 16.60 18.89
C ASN A 418 -14.49 17.92 19.61
N THR A 419 -15.74 18.34 19.49
CA THR A 419 -16.27 19.58 20.07
C THR A 419 -16.38 19.51 21.59
N GLY A 420 -15.71 20.42 22.30
CA GLY A 420 -15.99 20.69 23.71
C GLY A 420 -14.98 21.61 24.39
N GLY A 421 -15.34 22.89 24.58
CA GLY A 421 -14.87 23.68 25.73
C GLY A 421 -13.92 24.86 25.47
N ARG A 422 -14.50 26.06 25.54
CA ARG A 422 -14.02 27.35 26.09
C ARG A 422 -12.65 27.93 25.67
N ALA A 423 -12.74 29.13 25.10
CA ALA A 423 -11.68 30.10 24.85
C ALA A 423 -11.02 30.66 26.13
N TYR A 424 -9.70 30.88 26.07
CA TYR A 424 -8.97 32.08 26.52
C TYR A 424 -7.48 31.92 26.19
N GLY A 425 -6.83 33.01 25.76
CA GLY A 425 -5.40 33.25 26.00
C GLY A 425 -4.49 33.09 24.78
N ASP A 426 -4.04 34.23 24.28
CA ASP A 426 -2.89 34.47 23.42
C ASP A 426 -1.59 34.01 24.12
N ASP A 427 -0.83 33.12 23.51
CA ASP A 427 0.60 32.91 23.77
C ASP A 427 1.23 32.32 22.49
N ASP A 428 2.22 33.05 21.97
CA ASP A 428 3.16 32.61 20.93
C ASP A 428 4.01 31.46 21.51
N ASP A 429 3.54 30.22 21.35
CA ASP A 429 4.37 29.03 21.55
C ASP A 429 5.00 28.63 20.21
N ASP A 430 6.32 28.80 20.11
CA ASP A 430 7.16 28.04 19.19
C ASP A 430 6.91 26.55 19.45
N ASP A 431 6.01 25.93 18.68
CA ASP A 431 5.76 24.50 18.68
C ASP A 431 7.05 23.75 18.25
N GLU A 432 7.94 23.49 19.21
CA GLU A 432 8.87 22.37 19.12
C GLU A 432 8.01 21.11 18.98
N GLU A 433 7.80 20.66 17.74
CA GLU A 433 7.03 19.43 17.44
C GLU A 433 7.60 18.28 18.28
N GLU A 434 6.90 17.90 19.35
CA GLU A 434 7.16 16.65 20.06
C GLU A 434 7.05 15.51 19.04
N ASP A 435 8.19 14.95 18.62
CA ASP A 435 8.25 13.75 17.79
C ASP A 435 7.69 12.59 18.63
N ASP A 436 6.36 12.40 18.56
CA ASP A 436 5.62 11.34 19.25
C ASP A 436 6.02 9.92 18.79
N GLY A 437 7.00 9.83 17.89
CA GLY A 437 7.61 8.62 17.36
C GLY A 437 6.68 7.87 16.41
N LYS A 438 5.46 8.36 16.15
CA LYS A 438 4.53 7.68 15.26
C LYS A 438 4.96 7.88 13.81
N GLN A 439 4.89 6.80 13.04
CA GLN A 439 5.13 6.86 11.60
C GLN A 439 4.13 7.84 10.96
N LYS A 440 4.64 8.80 10.19
CA LYS A 440 3.84 9.78 9.46
C LYS A 440 3.86 9.44 7.97
N VAL A 441 2.72 9.61 7.31
CA VAL A 441 2.57 9.50 5.85
C VAL A 441 2.05 10.82 5.34
N PHE A 442 2.80 11.47 4.45
CA PHE A 442 2.40 12.74 3.87
C PHE A 442 2.71 12.79 2.38
N LEU A 443 1.89 13.57 1.67
CA LEU A 443 2.05 13.83 0.25
C LEU A 443 2.74 15.19 0.10
N ARG A 444 3.91 15.21 -0.53
CA ARG A 444 4.64 16.44 -0.81
C ARG A 444 4.72 16.63 -2.31
N GLU A 445 4.44 17.83 -2.78
CA GLU A 445 4.77 18.22 -4.14
C GLU A 445 6.20 18.75 -4.15
N ASP A 446 7.05 18.13 -4.98
CA ASP A 446 8.45 18.53 -5.13
C ASP A 446 8.89 18.31 -6.58
N SER A 447 10.08 18.80 -6.91
CA SER A 447 10.80 18.45 -8.12
C SER A 447 10.85 16.93 -8.29
N ILE A 448 10.68 16.48 -9.53
CA ILE A 448 10.77 15.05 -9.85
C ILE A 448 12.10 14.47 -9.39
N THR A 449 12.06 13.30 -8.77
CA THR A 449 13.25 12.62 -8.25
C THR A 449 13.85 11.67 -9.29
N LEU A 450 15.13 11.31 -9.12
CA LEU A 450 15.79 10.31 -9.97
C LEU A 450 15.08 8.95 -9.92
N ASP A 451 14.54 8.55 -8.76
CA ASP A 451 13.79 7.30 -8.61
C ASP A 451 12.49 7.32 -9.42
N GLN A 452 11.74 8.43 -9.40
CA GLN A 452 10.56 8.61 -10.25
C GLN A 452 10.92 8.60 -11.73
N ALA A 453 12.03 9.23 -12.13
CA ALA A 453 12.53 9.18 -13.51
C ALA A 453 12.90 7.75 -13.93
N ARG A 454 13.53 6.96 -13.05
CA ARG A 454 13.81 5.54 -13.29
C ARG A 454 12.53 4.74 -13.47
N ARG A 455 11.52 4.96 -12.63
CA ARG A 455 10.20 4.31 -12.75
C ARG A 455 9.53 4.64 -14.08
N ILE A 456 9.57 5.91 -14.52
CA ILE A 456 9.08 6.33 -15.84
C ILE A 456 9.84 5.61 -16.96
N ALA A 457 11.17 5.52 -16.87
CA ALA A 457 11.99 4.85 -17.86
C ALA A 457 11.69 3.35 -17.96
N MET A 458 11.56 2.66 -16.83
CA MET A 458 11.17 1.26 -16.77
C MET A 458 9.75 1.02 -17.30
N GLN A 459 8.76 1.84 -16.91
CA GLN A 459 7.39 1.72 -17.43
C GLN A 459 7.36 1.91 -18.95
N SER A 460 8.14 2.86 -19.45
CA SER A 460 8.26 3.16 -20.87
C SER A 460 8.87 1.97 -21.62
N ALA A 461 9.95 1.38 -21.09
CA ALA A 461 10.57 0.19 -21.67
C ALA A 461 9.60 -0.99 -21.73
N TRP A 462 8.91 -1.32 -20.64
CA TRP A 462 7.95 -2.43 -20.63
C TRP A 462 6.82 -2.22 -21.63
N ARG A 463 6.27 -1.00 -21.73
CA ARG A 463 5.21 -0.68 -22.70
C ARG A 463 5.72 -0.70 -24.14
N GLY A 464 6.98 -0.33 -24.37
CA GLY A 464 7.63 -0.41 -25.67
C GLY A 464 7.79 -1.82 -26.20
N THR A 465 7.92 -2.84 -25.34
CA THR A 465 8.01 -4.25 -25.79
C THR A 465 6.75 -4.77 -26.51
N ARG A 466 5.62 -4.06 -26.38
CA ARG A 466 4.34 -4.40 -27.04
C ARG A 466 4.09 -3.66 -28.35
N ALA A 467 4.82 -2.58 -28.61
CA ALA A 467 4.53 -1.61 -29.65
C ALA A 467 4.96 -2.08 -31.05
#